data_AF-A0A4S2RGJ9-F1
#
_entry.id   AF-A0A4S2RGJ9-F1
#
_cell.length_a   1.000
_cell.length_b   1.000
_cell.length_c   1.000
_cell.angle_alpha   90.00
_cell.angle_beta   90.00
_cell.angle_gamma   90.00
#
_symmetry.space_group_name_H-M   'P 1'
#
loop_
_entity.id
_entity.type
_entity.pdbx_description
1 polymer ?
#
loop_
_entity_poly.entity_id
_entity_poly.type
_entity_poly.pdbx_seq_one_letter_code
_entity_poly.pdbx_strand_id
1 'polypeptide(L)'
;MERVSGTQSVGLRLDDRMLTLRSQVTDLLCSWAGLVVSERGLPAATDTEVPTLLRFLAGQVQWLAEHPAARDLDAELTALLDSARSLLGPRSYEVSLGLCCHSGCTAQLHATLSGTRDSVHSQVACDAGHTVPPREWLLLSGRTRQAADTGRPGGAA
;
A
#
# COMPACT_ATOMS: atom_id res chain seq x y z
N MET A 1 -5.05 4.57 53.08
CA MET A 1 -4.59 3.78 51.92
C MET A 1 -5.39 4.24 50.71
N GLU A 2 -4.83 5.19 49.97
CA GLU A 2 -5.44 5.76 48.77
C GLU A 2 -5.10 4.86 47.58
N ARG A 3 -6.11 4.36 46.85
CA ARG A 3 -5.92 3.71 45.54
C ARG A 3 -6.19 4.75 44.47
N VAL A 4 -5.13 5.26 43.87
CA VAL A 4 -5.20 6.08 42.66
C VAL A 4 -5.42 5.13 41.49
N SER A 5 -6.65 5.07 40.97
CA SER A 5 -6.95 4.43 39.69
C SER A 5 -6.37 5.31 38.58
N GLY A 6 -5.19 4.93 38.07
CA GLY A 6 -4.65 5.50 36.84
C GLY A 6 -5.54 5.08 35.67
N THR A 7 -6.22 6.05 35.08
CA THR A 7 -6.92 5.89 33.81
C THR A 7 -5.87 5.68 32.72
N GLN A 8 -5.83 4.48 32.16
CA GLN A 8 -4.97 4.17 31.02
C GLN A 8 -5.53 4.92 29.80
N SER A 9 -4.92 6.06 29.47
CA SER A 9 -5.16 6.72 28.20
C SER A 9 -4.74 5.74 27.10
N VAL A 10 -5.67 5.41 26.20
CA VAL A 10 -5.37 4.71 24.95
C VAL A 10 -4.55 5.68 24.10
N GLY A 11 -3.24 5.72 24.38
CA GLY A 11 -2.28 6.51 23.65
C GLY A 11 -2.27 6.06 22.20
N LEU A 12 -2.47 7.00 21.29
CA LEU A 12 -2.23 6.87 19.87
C LEU A 12 -0.89 6.13 19.69
N ARG A 13 -0.92 4.87 19.22
CA ARG A 13 0.31 4.11 18.95
C ARG A 13 0.90 4.61 17.64
N LEU A 14 1.62 5.72 17.74
CA LEU A 14 2.39 6.28 16.66
C LEU A 14 3.57 5.33 16.40
N ASP A 15 3.63 4.76 15.20
CA ASP A 15 4.76 3.91 14.81
C ASP A 15 5.95 4.81 14.42
N ASP A 16 6.93 4.93 15.32
CA ASP A 16 8.13 5.74 15.11
C ASP A 16 8.89 5.36 13.84
N ARG A 17 8.84 4.09 13.42
CA ARG A 17 9.49 3.65 12.18
C ARG A 17 8.74 4.19 10.96
N MET A 18 7.40 4.20 11.00
CA MET A 18 6.59 4.80 9.93
C MET A 18 6.79 6.31 9.83
N LEU A 19 6.89 7.02 10.95
CA LEU A 19 7.21 8.45 10.96
C LEU A 19 8.59 8.72 10.37
N THR A 20 9.58 7.94 10.79
CA THR A 20 10.96 8.06 10.29
C THR A 20 11.00 7.85 8.78
N LEU A 21 10.31 6.81 8.27
CA LEU A 21 10.20 6.57 6.84
C LEU A 21 9.54 7.74 6.12
N ARG A 22 8.44 8.30 6.65
CA ARG A 22 7.75 9.45 6.06
C ARG A 22 8.69 10.67 5.97
N SER A 23 9.46 10.95 7.02
CA SER A 23 10.46 12.03 7.00
C SER A 23 11.53 11.79 5.94
N GLN A 24 12.10 10.58 5.87
CA GLN A 24 13.09 10.23 4.85
C GLN A 24 12.55 10.39 3.42
N VAL A 25 11.29 9.99 3.18
CA VAL A 25 10.62 10.20 1.89
C VAL A 25 10.54 11.68 1.56
N THR A 26 10.05 12.50 2.49
CA THR A 26 9.93 13.95 2.29
C THR A 26 11.29 14.60 2.05
N ASP A 27 12.31 14.28 2.86
CA ASP A 27 13.63 14.87 2.77
C ASP A 27 14.31 14.56 1.43
N LEU A 28 14.22 13.31 0.98
CA LEU A 28 14.74 12.89 -0.32
C LEU A 28 14.06 13.66 -1.46
N LEU A 29 12.73 13.70 -1.47
CA LEU A 29 11.96 14.39 -2.51
C LEU A 29 12.22 15.90 -2.51
N CYS A 30 12.37 16.53 -1.34
CA CYS A 30 12.75 17.92 -1.20
C CYS A 30 14.14 18.20 -1.76
N SER A 31 15.11 17.32 -1.50
CA SER A 31 16.48 17.45 -2.01
C SER A 31 16.52 17.45 -3.53
N TRP A 32 15.85 16.47 -4.16
CA TRP A 32 15.75 16.38 -5.62
C TRP A 32 14.93 17.51 -6.23
N ALA A 33 13.85 17.94 -5.57
CA ALA A 33 13.09 19.11 -6.04
C ALA A 33 13.93 20.39 -5.96
N GLY A 34 14.74 20.54 -4.92
CA GLY A 34 15.70 21.64 -4.74
C GLY A 34 16.73 21.68 -5.87
N LEU A 35 17.33 20.54 -6.22
CA LEU A 35 18.27 20.41 -7.34
C LEU A 35 17.65 20.91 -8.65
N VAL A 36 16.46 20.41 -8.98
CA VAL A 36 15.71 20.82 -10.19
C VAL A 36 15.44 22.32 -10.18
N VAL A 37 14.97 22.87 -9.07
CA VAL A 37 14.69 24.31 -8.93
C VAL A 37 15.96 25.12 -9.12
N SER A 38 17.07 24.72 -8.50
CA SER A 38 18.34 25.46 -8.57
C SER A 38 18.95 25.44 -9.97
N GLU A 39 18.92 24.30 -10.65
CA GLU A 39 19.61 24.16 -11.94
C GLU A 39 18.76 24.60 -13.12
N ARG A 40 17.43 24.44 -13.04
CA ARG A 40 16.51 24.83 -14.11
C ARG A 40 15.90 26.21 -13.93
N GLY A 41 16.08 26.84 -12.77
CA GLY A 41 15.45 28.13 -12.45
C GLY A 41 13.92 28.07 -12.43
N LEU A 42 13.36 26.91 -12.06
CA LEU A 42 11.91 26.73 -11.97
C LEU A 42 11.36 27.26 -10.64
N PRO A 43 10.09 27.68 -10.57
CA PRO A 43 9.46 27.94 -9.29
C PRO A 43 9.43 26.67 -8.44
N ALA A 44 9.64 26.82 -7.13
CA ALA A 44 9.54 25.74 -6.18
C ALA A 44 8.11 25.14 -6.15
N ALA A 45 8.01 23.89 -5.71
CA ALA A 45 6.73 23.27 -5.41
C ALA A 45 5.95 24.11 -4.38
N THR A 46 4.62 24.10 -4.48
CA THR A 46 3.74 24.94 -3.65
C THR A 46 3.82 24.59 -2.16
N ASP A 47 4.13 23.33 -1.84
CA ASP A 47 4.34 22.82 -0.49
C ASP A 47 5.34 21.64 -0.51
N THR A 48 5.66 21.12 0.69
CA THR A 48 6.56 19.98 0.90
C THR A 48 5.80 18.67 1.13
N GLU A 49 4.51 18.61 0.79
CA GLU A 49 3.76 17.36 0.88
C GLU A 49 4.22 16.39 -0.21
N VAL A 50 4.36 15.12 0.17
CA VAL A 50 4.87 14.05 -0.71
C VAL A 50 4.16 14.00 -2.08
N PRO A 51 2.81 14.07 -2.17
CA PRO A 51 2.13 14.06 -3.47
C PRO A 51 2.45 15.28 -4.35
N THR A 52 2.68 16.44 -3.74
CA THR A 52 3.03 17.67 -4.46
C THR A 52 4.44 17.58 -5.03
N LEU A 53 5.40 17.14 -4.20
CA LEU A 53 6.79 16.94 -4.61
C LEU A 53 6.91 15.88 -5.71
N LEU A 54 6.19 14.74 -5.57
CA LEU A 54 6.15 13.70 -6.60
C LEU A 54 5.59 14.21 -7.92
N ARG A 55 4.51 15.00 -7.89
CA ARG A 55 3.92 15.56 -9.11
C ARG A 55 4.88 16.53 -9.79
N PHE A 56 5.55 17.38 -9.02
CA PHE A 56 6.58 18.28 -9.52
C PHE A 56 7.70 17.49 -10.20
N LEU A 57 8.30 16.53 -9.50
CA LEU A 57 9.40 15.71 -10.03
C LEU A 57 9.00 14.85 -11.22
N ALA A 58 7.78 14.30 -11.23
CA ALA A 58 7.22 13.54 -12.35
C ALA A 58 7.22 14.37 -13.65
N GLY A 59 6.93 15.67 -13.56
CA GLY A 59 7.01 16.59 -14.70
C GLY A 59 8.43 16.85 -15.20
N GLN A 60 9.46 16.45 -14.45
CA GLN A 60 10.88 16.69 -14.76
C GLN A 60 11.66 15.39 -14.99
N VAL A 61 11.00 14.24 -15.06
CA VAL A 61 11.66 12.92 -15.18
C VAL A 61 12.58 12.83 -16.38
N GLN A 62 12.20 13.38 -17.53
CA GLN A 62 13.06 13.37 -18.73
C GLN A 62 14.37 14.13 -18.49
N TRP A 63 14.29 15.31 -17.87
CA TRP A 63 15.48 16.08 -17.52
C TRP A 63 16.33 15.38 -16.46
N LEU A 64 15.70 14.80 -15.43
CA LEU A 64 16.40 14.03 -14.41
C LEU A 64 17.10 12.79 -14.98
N ALA A 65 16.52 12.14 -15.98
CA ALA A 65 17.11 10.97 -16.63
C ALA A 65 18.35 11.31 -17.47
N GLU A 66 18.43 12.53 -17.99
CA GLU A 66 19.59 13.04 -18.74
C GLU A 66 20.65 13.70 -17.83
N HIS A 67 20.29 13.98 -16.57
CA HIS A 67 21.16 14.64 -15.61
C HIS A 67 22.35 13.75 -15.20
N PRO A 68 23.57 14.28 -14.98
CA PRO A 68 24.72 13.48 -14.58
C PRO A 68 24.52 12.64 -13.31
N ALA A 69 23.68 13.11 -12.39
CA ALA A 69 23.33 12.41 -11.14
C ALA A 69 22.13 11.44 -11.27
N ALA A 70 21.66 11.11 -12.49
CA ALA A 70 20.51 10.22 -12.69
C ALA A 70 20.69 8.85 -12.01
N ARG A 71 21.92 8.33 -11.99
CA ARG A 71 22.24 7.06 -11.32
C ARG A 71 22.12 7.14 -9.81
N ASP A 72 22.46 8.28 -9.23
CA ASP A 72 22.35 8.51 -7.78
C ASP A 72 20.88 8.62 -7.39
N LEU A 73 20.06 9.33 -8.19
CA LEU A 73 18.61 9.38 -8.02
C LEU A 73 17.98 7.98 -8.02
N ASP A 74 18.32 7.15 -9.01
CA ASP A 74 17.79 5.79 -9.11
C ASP A 74 18.19 4.92 -7.91
N ALA A 75 19.45 5.01 -7.48
CA ALA A 75 19.95 4.30 -6.32
C ALA A 75 19.26 4.72 -5.01
N GLU A 76 19.12 6.03 -4.78
CA GLU A 76 18.48 6.57 -3.58
C GLU A 76 16.98 6.22 -3.52
N LEU A 77 16.26 6.39 -4.65
CA LEU A 77 14.85 6.00 -4.74
C LEU A 77 14.66 4.51 -4.53
N THR A 78 15.53 3.67 -5.11
CA THR A 78 15.48 2.22 -4.94
C THR A 78 15.68 1.82 -3.49
N ALA A 79 16.70 2.37 -2.82
CA ALA A 79 16.98 2.10 -1.40
C ALA A 79 15.82 2.53 -0.49
N LEU A 80 15.20 3.69 -0.77
CA LEU A 80 14.04 4.16 -0.03
C LEU A 80 12.81 3.25 -0.25
N LEU A 81 12.56 2.85 -1.49
CA LEU A 81 11.46 1.94 -1.84
C LEU A 81 11.65 0.55 -1.22
N ASP A 82 12.88 0.05 -1.16
CA ASP A 82 13.22 -1.21 -0.48
C ASP A 82 12.94 -1.11 1.02
N SER A 83 13.36 -0.01 1.66
CA SER A 83 13.10 0.26 3.08
C SER A 83 11.60 0.34 3.37
N ALA A 84 10.85 1.05 2.52
CA ALA A 84 9.40 1.13 2.62
C ALA A 84 8.72 -0.23 2.47
N ARG A 85 9.15 -1.04 1.48
CA ARG A 85 8.62 -2.39 1.26
C ARG A 85 8.93 -3.32 2.44
N SER A 86 10.12 -3.22 3.02
CA SER A 86 10.50 -4.01 4.19
C SER A 86 9.64 -3.66 5.42
N LEU A 87 9.28 -2.38 5.58
CA LEU A 87 8.49 -1.94 6.74
C LEU A 87 6.99 -2.23 6.57
N LEU A 88 6.45 -2.02 5.37
CA LEU A 88 5.03 -2.26 5.06
C LEU A 88 4.70 -3.75 4.92
N GLY A 89 5.72 -4.61 4.73
CA GLY A 89 5.56 -6.03 4.46
C GLY A 89 5.07 -6.32 3.04
N PRO A 90 4.89 -7.61 2.69
CA PRO A 90 4.31 -8.00 1.42
C PRO A 90 2.91 -7.39 1.28
N ARG A 91 2.59 -6.84 0.10
CA ARG A 91 1.24 -6.36 -0.19
C ARG A 91 0.29 -7.55 -0.10
N SER A 92 -0.63 -7.53 0.85
CA SER A 92 -1.77 -8.43 0.88
C SER A 92 -2.89 -7.82 0.03
N TYR A 93 -3.40 -8.59 -0.91
CA TYR A 93 -4.64 -8.27 -1.60
C TYR A 93 -5.72 -9.23 -1.13
N GLU A 94 -6.86 -8.66 -0.77
CA GLU A 94 -8.02 -9.41 -0.33
C GLU A 94 -9.10 -9.35 -1.40
N VAL A 95 -9.57 -10.53 -1.83
CA VAL A 95 -10.64 -10.66 -2.82
C VAL A 95 -11.81 -11.36 -2.16
N SER A 96 -12.97 -10.71 -2.15
CA SER A 96 -14.18 -11.32 -1.62
C SER A 96 -14.73 -12.37 -2.61
N LEU A 97 -15.00 -13.57 -2.11
CA LEU A 97 -15.46 -14.72 -2.88
C LEU A 97 -16.95 -15.06 -2.65
N GLY A 98 -17.68 -14.23 -1.90
CA GLY A 98 -19.07 -14.46 -1.52
C GLY A 98 -19.19 -15.18 -0.17
N LEU A 99 -20.28 -15.93 0.04
CA LEU A 99 -20.52 -16.63 1.31
C LEU A 99 -19.67 -17.90 1.46
N CYS A 100 -19.39 -18.26 2.70
CA CYS A 100 -18.72 -19.51 3.07
C CYS A 100 -19.45 -20.74 2.49
N CYS A 101 -18.68 -21.72 2.01
CA CYS A 101 -19.23 -23.00 1.52
C CYS A 101 -19.53 -24.02 2.63
N HIS A 102 -19.17 -23.71 3.88
CA HIS A 102 -19.45 -24.59 5.01
C HIS A 102 -20.95 -24.53 5.37
N SER A 103 -21.57 -25.69 5.56
CA SER A 103 -23.01 -25.78 5.85
C SER A 103 -23.38 -25.02 7.13
N GLY A 104 -24.35 -24.11 7.03
CA GLY A 104 -24.79 -23.28 8.17
C GLY A 104 -23.91 -22.07 8.46
N CYS A 105 -22.84 -21.84 7.70
CA CYS A 105 -22.02 -20.64 7.83
C CYS A 105 -22.48 -19.54 6.86
N THR A 106 -22.78 -18.35 7.39
CA THR A 106 -23.17 -17.17 6.60
C THR A 106 -22.08 -16.11 6.57
N ALA A 107 -20.86 -16.44 7.03
CA ALA A 107 -19.72 -15.52 7.01
C ALA A 107 -19.20 -15.28 5.59
N GLN A 108 -18.65 -14.10 5.35
CA GLN A 108 -18.05 -13.78 4.07
C GLN A 108 -16.74 -14.54 3.91
N LEU A 109 -16.51 -15.06 2.71
CA LEU A 109 -15.33 -15.80 2.30
C LEU A 109 -14.41 -14.86 1.53
N HIS A 110 -13.13 -14.89 1.86
CA HIS A 110 -12.11 -14.02 1.29
C HIS A 110 -10.91 -14.84 0.86
N ALA A 111 -10.32 -14.47 -0.27
CA ALA A 111 -8.98 -14.89 -0.65
C ALA A 111 -8.00 -13.81 -0.25
N THR A 112 -7.07 -14.12 0.64
CA THR A 112 -5.91 -13.28 0.92
C THR A 112 -4.76 -13.80 0.09
N LEU A 113 -4.20 -12.94 -0.73
CA LEU A 113 -3.00 -13.24 -1.47
C LEU A 113 -1.91 -12.27 -1.03
N SER A 114 -0.83 -12.82 -0.50
CA SER A 114 0.26 -12.05 0.10
C SER A 114 1.55 -12.54 -0.51
N GLY A 115 2.35 -11.65 -1.10
CA GLY A 115 3.59 -12.10 -1.72
C GLY A 115 4.62 -11.02 -1.98
N THR A 116 5.83 -11.50 -2.23
CA THR A 116 6.94 -10.76 -2.83
C THR A 116 7.04 -11.16 -4.31
N ARG A 117 8.01 -10.59 -5.07
CA ARG A 117 8.26 -11.03 -6.45
C ARG A 117 8.56 -12.53 -6.58
N ASP A 118 9.12 -13.13 -5.53
CA ASP A 118 9.66 -14.50 -5.57
C ASP A 118 8.75 -15.54 -4.89
N SER A 119 7.76 -15.11 -4.10
CA SER A 119 6.85 -16.02 -3.41
C SER A 119 5.47 -15.39 -3.22
N VAL A 120 4.43 -16.04 -3.77
CA VAL A 120 3.02 -15.68 -3.54
C VAL A 120 2.39 -16.74 -2.64
N HIS A 121 1.98 -16.31 -1.45
CA HIS A 121 1.14 -17.09 -0.57
C HIS A 121 -0.32 -16.74 -0.86
N SER A 122 -1.17 -17.74 -0.91
CA SER A 122 -2.60 -17.56 -1.10
C SER A 122 -3.33 -18.39 -0.05
N GLN A 123 -4.28 -17.76 0.63
CA GLN A 123 -5.14 -18.40 1.62
C GLN A 123 -6.57 -18.01 1.31
N VAL A 124 -7.50 -18.95 1.47
CA VAL A 124 -8.94 -18.68 1.39
C VAL A 124 -9.55 -19.02 2.73
N ALA A 125 -10.16 -18.03 3.38
CA ALA A 125 -10.79 -18.19 4.69
C ALA A 125 -12.05 -17.33 4.81
N CYS A 126 -13.00 -17.72 5.66
CA CYS A 126 -14.13 -16.87 6.01
C CYS A 126 -13.92 -16.15 7.35
N ASP A 127 -14.71 -15.11 7.60
CA ASP A 127 -14.64 -14.34 8.86
C ASP A 127 -14.90 -15.19 10.12
N ALA A 128 -15.58 -16.34 9.97
CA ALA A 128 -15.83 -17.30 11.04
C ALA A 128 -14.67 -18.29 11.26
N GLY A 129 -13.59 -18.22 10.48
CA GLY A 129 -12.38 -19.02 10.65
C GLY A 129 -12.31 -20.33 9.86
N HIS A 130 -13.28 -20.64 9.01
CA HIS A 130 -13.18 -21.79 8.10
C HIS A 130 -12.17 -21.50 6.99
N THR A 131 -11.25 -22.43 6.75
CA THR A 131 -10.29 -22.35 5.64
C THR A 131 -10.69 -23.29 4.51
N VAL A 132 -10.51 -22.85 3.26
CA VAL A 132 -10.71 -23.70 2.08
C VAL A 132 -9.32 -24.11 1.56
N PRO A 133 -9.01 -25.40 1.45
CA PRO A 133 -7.72 -25.86 0.97
C PRO A 133 -7.56 -25.62 -0.54
N PRO A 134 -6.31 -25.44 -1.06
CA PRO A 134 -6.06 -25.08 -2.46
C PRO A 134 -6.76 -25.96 -3.50
N ARG A 135 -6.86 -27.28 -3.24
CA ARG A 135 -7.53 -28.23 -4.13
C ARG A 135 -9.03 -27.94 -4.33
N GLU A 136 -9.67 -27.27 -3.37
CA GLU A 136 -11.10 -26.96 -3.38
C GLU A 136 -11.38 -25.56 -3.96
N TRP A 137 -10.36 -24.77 -4.29
CA TRP A 137 -10.54 -23.42 -4.83
C TRP A 137 -11.18 -23.41 -6.22
N LEU A 138 -10.96 -24.45 -7.03
CA LEU A 138 -11.59 -24.57 -8.35
C LEU A 138 -13.13 -24.58 -8.25
N LEU A 139 -13.68 -25.10 -7.14
CA LEU A 139 -15.12 -25.10 -6.85
C LEU A 139 -15.66 -23.71 -6.47
N LEU A 140 -14.76 -22.75 -6.18
CA LEU A 140 -15.09 -21.36 -5.86
C LEU A 140 -15.11 -20.46 -7.10
N SER A 141 -14.35 -20.81 -8.14
CA SER A 141 -14.12 -19.97 -9.33
C SER A 141 -15.39 -19.54 -10.08
N GLY A 142 -16.47 -20.34 -10.01
CA GLY A 142 -17.77 -20.00 -10.59
C GLY A 142 -18.55 -18.91 -9.83
N ARG A 143 -18.25 -18.67 -8.55
CA ARG A 143 -18.95 -17.68 -7.72
C ARG A 143 -18.43 -16.25 -7.91
N THR A 144 -17.13 -16.12 -8.17
CA THR A 144 -16.46 -14.84 -8.45
C THR A 144 -16.99 -14.12 -9.70
N ARG A 145 -17.48 -14.87 -10.70
CA ARG A 145 -18.03 -14.28 -11.94
C ARG A 145 -19.38 -13.58 -11.69
N GLN A 146 -20.19 -14.10 -10.78
CA GLN A 146 -21.50 -13.51 -10.44
C GLN A 146 -21.37 -12.24 -9.60
N ALA A 147 -20.38 -12.16 -8.70
CA ALA A 147 -20.13 -10.97 -7.89
C ALA A 147 -19.66 -9.76 -8.73
N ALA A 148 -18.86 -10.01 -9.78
CA ALA A 148 -18.39 -8.98 -10.71
C ALA A 148 -19.52 -8.39 -11.57
N ASP A 149 -20.53 -9.19 -11.93
CA ASP A 149 -21.69 -8.73 -12.71
C ASP A 149 -22.68 -7.89 -11.87
N THR A 150 -22.80 -8.16 -10.56
CA THR A 150 -23.64 -7.35 -9.65
C THR A 150 -23.06 -5.99 -9.25
N GLY A 151 -21.78 -5.73 -9.57
CA GLY A 151 -21.08 -4.48 -9.25
C GLY A 151 -21.14 -3.39 -10.33
N ARG A 152 -21.79 -3.64 -11.48
CA ARG A 152 -21.93 -2.65 -12.55
C ARG A 152 -23.29 -1.95 -12.43
N PRO A 153 -23.38 -0.70 -11.92
CA PRO A 153 -24.61 0.07 -12.05
C PRO A 153 -24.85 0.30 -13.55
N GLY A 154 -25.94 -0.28 -14.04
CA GLY A 154 -26.45 -0.02 -15.39
C GLY A 154 -26.75 1.47 -15.53
N GLY A 155 -26.12 2.09 -16.52
CA GLY A 155 -26.53 3.41 -16.98
C GLY A 155 -27.94 3.35 -17.56
N ALA A 156 -28.82 4.22 -17.06
CA ALA A 156 -30.05 4.67 -17.68
C ALA A 156 -30.01 6.21 -17.52
N ALA A 157 -29.75 6.92 -18.61
CA ALA A 157 -30.73 7.47 -19.56
C ALA A 157 -31.26 8.82 -19.08
#